data_AF-A0A6P6C7C0-F1
#
_entry.id   AF-A0A6P6C7C0-F1
#
_cell.length_a   1.000
_cell.length_b   1.000
_cell.length_c   1.000
_cell.angle_alpha   90.00
_cell.angle_beta   90.00
_cell.angle_gamma   90.00
#
_symmetry.space_group_name_H-M   'P 1'
#
loop_
_entity.id
_entity.type
_entity.pdbx_description
1 polymer ?
#
loop_
_entity_poly.entity_id
_entity_poly.type
_entity_poly.pdbx_seq_one_letter_code
_entity_poly.pdbx_strand_id
1 'polypeptide(L)'
;MGSFKGHALPGTFFFIFGIWCTIKSLLKYACKKHKRTSYLVSKTLFRWIEISEGITVVCMALTGMLGEQFIVGGPHLSLYDYKEGHWIQLLSWHHCTMYFFFGLVGVTNILCFTISSLPTSLTKLMMTNALFVEAFIFYNHTHGREMLDIFVHQLLVLVIFLTGVVAFMELFTRSITVELMRTSLILLQASWFWQIGFVLYPPSGGPAWDPMDHNNIMFLSICICWHYALTFVIIGVIYAFVTWLVQSRLNRFCPSEIGLLKNAEREQESEEEM
;
A
#
# COMPACT_ATOMS: atom_id res chain seq x y z
N MET A 1 -17.41 2.80 -12.95
CA MET A 1 -17.37 1.89 -11.79
C MET A 1 -17.92 0.53 -12.14
N GLY A 2 -17.63 -0.48 -11.32
CA GLY A 2 -18.01 -1.87 -11.60
C GLY A 2 -17.36 -2.37 -12.89
N SER A 3 -16.03 -2.28 -12.99
CA SER A 3 -15.30 -2.73 -14.17
C SER A 3 -13.93 -3.25 -13.81
N PHE A 4 -13.34 -4.02 -14.72
CA PHE A 4 -11.96 -4.50 -14.60
C PHE A 4 -10.98 -3.34 -14.34
N LYS A 5 -11.07 -2.26 -15.14
CA LYS A 5 -10.19 -1.09 -15.00
C LYS A 5 -10.37 -0.39 -13.65
N GLY A 6 -11.59 -0.35 -13.13
CA GLY A 6 -11.90 0.24 -11.82
C GLY A 6 -11.21 -0.49 -10.65
N HIS A 7 -10.87 -1.77 -10.82
CA HIS A 7 -10.14 -2.56 -9.82
C HIS A 7 -8.64 -2.63 -10.12
N ALA A 8 -8.27 -2.80 -11.39
CA ALA A 8 -6.87 -2.88 -11.82
C ALA A 8 -6.09 -1.58 -11.54
N LEU A 9 -6.73 -0.41 -11.68
CA LEU A 9 -6.09 0.88 -11.42
C LEU A 9 -5.63 1.03 -9.95
N PRO A 10 -6.52 0.96 -8.93
CA PRO A 10 -6.08 1.03 -7.53
C PRO A 10 -5.14 -0.12 -7.17
N GLY A 11 -5.38 -1.33 -7.68
CA GLY A 11 -4.46 -2.47 -7.49
C GLY A 11 -3.05 -2.16 -7.97
N THR A 12 -2.90 -1.50 -9.11
CA THR A 12 -1.59 -1.09 -9.64
C THR A 12 -0.93 0.01 -8.79
N PHE A 13 -1.70 1.00 -8.36
CA PHE A 13 -1.19 2.07 -7.47
C PHE A 13 -0.66 1.50 -6.16
N PHE A 14 -1.44 0.64 -5.49
CA PHE A 14 -1.01 -0.02 -4.25
C PHE A 14 0.17 -0.96 -4.47
N PHE A 15 0.25 -1.64 -5.62
CA PHE A 15 1.39 -2.53 -5.91
C PHE A 15 2.70 -1.73 -6.01
N ILE A 16 2.72 -0.68 -6.83
CA ILE A 16 3.88 0.20 -6.99
C ILE A 16 4.26 0.83 -5.64
N PHE A 17 3.27 1.33 -4.90
CA PHE A 17 3.48 1.92 -3.59
C PHE A 17 4.02 0.91 -2.56
N GLY A 18 3.52 -0.32 -2.55
CA GLY A 18 3.98 -1.39 -1.67
C GLY A 18 5.43 -1.80 -1.95
N ILE A 19 5.80 -1.97 -3.22
CA ILE A 19 7.20 -2.24 -3.63
C ILE A 19 8.11 -1.09 -3.20
N TRP A 20 7.71 0.15 -3.48
CA TRP A 20 8.46 1.34 -3.12
C TRP A 20 8.67 1.45 -1.60
N CYS A 21 7.61 1.26 -0.81
CA CYS A 21 7.71 1.27 0.66
C CYS A 21 8.64 0.17 1.17
N THR A 22 8.56 -1.03 0.60
CA THR A 22 9.43 -2.17 0.95
C THR A 22 10.90 -1.82 0.70
N ILE A 23 11.23 -1.33 -0.49
CA ILE A 23 12.59 -0.88 -0.84
C ILE A 23 13.06 0.22 0.12
N LYS A 24 12.22 1.23 0.39
CA LYS A 24 12.54 2.34 1.29
C LYS A 24 12.86 1.87 2.70
N SER A 25 12.02 0.99 3.28
CA SER A 25 12.21 0.45 4.63
C SER A 25 13.49 -0.39 4.72
N LEU A 26 13.76 -1.22 3.71
CA LEU A 26 14.98 -2.03 3.65
C LEU A 26 16.26 -1.20 3.45
N LEU A 27 16.21 -0.18 2.59
CA LEU A 27 17.32 0.76 2.44
C LEU A 27 17.61 1.52 3.73
N LYS A 28 16.57 1.97 4.44
CA LYS A 28 16.73 2.60 5.77
C LYS A 28 17.36 1.64 6.76
N TYR A 29 16.89 0.40 6.81
CA TYR A 29 17.42 -0.65 7.69
C TYR A 29 18.90 -0.94 7.39
N ALA A 30 19.23 -1.27 6.14
CA ALA A 30 20.61 -1.54 5.71
C ALA A 30 21.52 -0.33 5.96
N CYS A 31 21.06 0.89 5.63
CA CYS A 31 21.81 2.10 5.93
C CYS A 31 22.04 2.27 7.43
N LYS A 32 21.06 1.98 8.30
CA LYS A 32 21.24 2.07 9.76
C LYS A 32 22.25 1.03 10.26
N LYS A 33 22.22 -0.20 9.73
CA LYS A 33 23.17 -1.26 10.05
C LYS A 33 24.62 -0.86 9.68
N HIS A 34 24.81 -0.22 8.53
CA HIS A 34 26.15 0.16 8.05
C HIS A 34 26.63 1.57 8.48
N LYS A 35 25.75 2.46 8.95
CA LYS A 35 26.09 3.85 9.32
C LYS A 35 26.62 4.01 10.75
N ARG A 36 27.72 3.34 11.07
CA ARG A 36 28.70 3.93 11.98
C ARG A 36 29.52 5.05 11.30
N THR A 37 29.42 5.24 9.96
CA THR A 37 30.46 5.98 9.20
C THR A 37 29.99 7.14 8.27
N SER A 38 28.69 7.43 8.02
CA SER A 38 28.33 8.62 7.20
C SER A 38 26.92 9.18 7.46
N TYR A 39 26.85 10.33 8.15
CA TYR A 39 25.63 10.88 8.76
C TYR A 39 24.87 11.90 7.88
N LEU A 40 25.55 12.62 6.98
CA LEU A 40 25.02 13.85 6.37
C LEU A 40 24.42 13.68 4.96
N VAL A 41 25.06 12.91 4.07
CA VAL A 41 24.59 12.69 2.68
C VAL A 41 23.22 12.00 2.65
N SER A 42 22.91 11.24 3.69
CA SER A 42 21.69 10.45 3.72
C SER A 42 20.45 11.19 4.23
N LYS A 43 20.57 12.21 5.09
CA LYS A 43 19.40 12.90 5.66
C LYS A 43 18.68 13.73 4.60
N THR A 44 19.43 14.45 3.76
CA THR A 44 18.87 15.23 2.65
C THR A 44 18.24 14.33 1.60
N LEU A 45 18.90 13.22 1.25
CA LEU A 45 18.37 12.25 0.30
C LEU A 45 17.07 11.63 0.78
N PHE A 46 17.00 11.17 2.05
CA PHE A 46 15.77 10.63 2.60
C PHE A 46 14.65 11.67 2.68
N ARG A 47 14.97 12.94 3.00
CA ARG A 47 13.96 14.01 2.94
C ARG A 47 13.35 14.16 1.54
N TRP A 48 14.17 14.16 0.50
CA TRP A 48 13.69 14.24 -0.89
C TRP A 48 12.88 13.02 -1.31
N ILE A 49 13.26 11.82 -0.87
CA ILE A 49 12.49 10.59 -1.07
C ILE A 49 11.09 10.75 -0.49
N GLU A 50 10.96 11.21 0.76
CA GLU A 50 9.65 11.35 1.42
C GLU A 50 8.78 12.44 0.75
N ILE A 51 9.38 13.54 0.28
CA ILE A 51 8.66 14.57 -0.49
C ILE A 51 8.19 14.00 -1.83
N SER A 52 9.04 13.30 -2.57
CA SER A 52 8.69 12.70 -3.86
C SER A 52 7.59 11.64 -3.74
N GLU A 53 7.60 10.87 -2.65
CA GLU A 53 6.53 9.94 -2.33
C GLU A 53 5.22 10.68 -2.10
N GLY A 54 5.25 11.75 -1.30
CA GLY A 54 4.08 12.59 -1.05
C GLY A 54 3.50 13.18 -2.34
N ILE A 55 4.34 13.70 -3.23
CA ILE A 55 3.92 14.22 -4.55
C ILE A 55 3.28 13.12 -5.39
N THR A 56 3.91 11.94 -5.45
CA THR A 56 3.40 10.80 -6.21
C THR A 56 2.01 10.36 -5.72
N VAL A 57 1.83 10.27 -4.40
CA VAL A 57 0.54 9.92 -3.78
C VAL A 57 -0.53 10.97 -4.08
N VAL A 58 -0.20 12.26 -4.01
CA VAL A 58 -1.14 13.34 -4.40
C VAL A 58 -1.54 13.22 -5.87
N CYS A 59 -0.59 13.00 -6.78
CA CYS A 59 -0.89 12.82 -8.20
C CYS A 59 -1.78 11.59 -8.47
N MET A 60 -1.52 10.46 -7.80
CA MET A 60 -2.35 9.26 -7.90
C MET A 60 -3.77 9.51 -7.39
N ALA A 61 -3.90 10.15 -6.22
CA ALA A 61 -5.20 10.51 -5.64
C ALA A 61 -6.00 11.44 -6.54
N LEU A 62 -5.38 12.50 -7.07
CA LEU A 62 -6.02 13.42 -8.00
C LEU A 62 -6.46 12.73 -9.29
N THR A 63 -5.63 11.83 -9.83
CA THR A 63 -5.98 11.03 -11.01
C THR A 63 -7.21 10.16 -10.74
N GLY A 64 -7.26 9.51 -9.57
CA GLY A 64 -8.43 8.73 -9.14
C GLY A 64 -9.70 9.57 -8.99
N MET A 65 -9.61 10.71 -8.28
CA MET A 65 -10.74 11.63 -8.10
C MET A 65 -11.26 12.17 -9.44
N LEU A 66 -10.36 12.62 -10.32
CA LEU A 66 -10.73 13.12 -11.64
C LEU A 66 -11.36 12.02 -12.50
N GLY A 67 -10.81 10.80 -12.42
CA GLY A 67 -11.35 9.62 -13.09
C GLY A 67 -12.78 9.32 -12.67
N GLU A 68 -13.05 9.29 -11.36
CA GLU A 68 -14.38 8.99 -10.84
C GLU A 68 -15.40 10.10 -11.09
N GLN A 69 -14.97 11.37 -11.11
CA GLN A 69 -15.87 12.51 -11.24
C GLN A 69 -16.15 12.94 -12.69
N PHE A 70 -15.17 12.83 -13.59
CA PHE A 70 -15.21 13.51 -14.90
C PHE A 70 -15.02 12.60 -16.12
N ILE A 71 -14.75 11.29 -15.94
CA ILE A 71 -14.85 10.35 -17.07
C ILE A 71 -16.29 10.34 -17.58
N VAL A 72 -16.49 10.10 -18.88
CA VAL A 72 -17.80 10.06 -19.54
C VAL A 72 -18.81 9.27 -18.71
N GLY A 73 -19.90 9.94 -18.34
CA GLY A 73 -20.96 9.36 -17.50
C GLY A 73 -20.71 9.46 -15.99
N GLY A 74 -19.69 10.19 -15.54
CA GLY A 74 -19.46 10.49 -14.12
C GLY A 74 -20.46 11.49 -13.54
N PRO A 75 -20.46 11.72 -12.21
CA PRO A 75 -21.40 12.61 -11.53
C PRO A 75 -21.12 14.10 -11.76
N HIS A 76 -19.95 14.48 -12.29
CA HIS A 76 -19.55 15.86 -12.55
C HIS A 76 -19.75 16.81 -11.35
N LEU A 77 -19.33 16.36 -10.15
CA LEU A 77 -19.51 17.05 -8.87
C LEU A 77 -20.97 17.26 -8.43
N SER A 78 -21.93 16.63 -9.12
CA SER A 78 -23.33 16.62 -8.69
C SER A 78 -23.57 15.44 -7.74
N LEU A 79 -24.00 15.75 -6.51
CA LEU A 79 -24.27 14.74 -5.49
C LEU A 79 -25.73 14.26 -5.49
N TYR A 80 -26.66 15.15 -5.83
CA TYR A 80 -28.09 14.92 -5.72
C TYR A 80 -28.84 15.54 -6.88
N ASP A 81 -29.76 14.79 -7.48
CA ASP A 81 -30.70 15.33 -8.45
C ASP A 81 -31.94 15.81 -7.70
N TYR A 82 -32.06 17.14 -7.56
CA TYR A 82 -33.23 17.74 -6.90
C TYR A 82 -34.51 17.68 -7.74
N LYS A 83 -34.41 17.44 -9.05
CA LYS A 83 -35.59 17.29 -9.91
C LYS A 83 -36.18 15.90 -9.78
N GLU A 84 -35.32 14.89 -9.83
CA GLU A 84 -35.73 13.48 -9.79
C GLU A 84 -35.75 12.91 -8.36
N GLY A 85 -35.24 13.66 -7.38
CA GLY A 85 -35.33 13.32 -5.96
C GLY A 85 -34.46 12.12 -5.54
N HIS A 86 -33.30 11.93 -6.17
CA HIS A 86 -32.41 10.82 -5.84
C HIS A 86 -30.92 11.20 -5.84
N TRP A 87 -30.12 10.38 -5.17
CA TRP A 87 -28.66 10.52 -5.15
C TRP A 87 -28.04 10.13 -6.50
N ILE A 88 -26.96 10.83 -6.87
CA ILE A 88 -26.26 10.59 -8.13
C ILE A 88 -24.99 9.78 -7.83
N GLN A 89 -24.95 8.55 -8.35
CA GLN A 89 -23.76 7.70 -8.37
C GLN A 89 -22.96 7.71 -7.06
N LEU A 90 -23.61 7.39 -5.93
CA LEU A 90 -22.97 7.37 -4.61
C LEU A 90 -21.72 6.50 -4.56
N LEU A 91 -21.67 5.46 -5.38
CA LEU A 91 -20.49 4.63 -5.51
C LEU A 91 -19.27 5.47 -5.94
N SER A 92 -19.43 6.37 -6.92
CA SER A 92 -18.37 7.26 -7.43
C SER A 92 -17.88 8.19 -6.34
N TRP A 93 -18.80 8.62 -5.47
CA TRP A 93 -18.48 9.40 -4.28
C TRP A 93 -17.73 8.59 -3.21
N HIS A 94 -18.06 7.32 -2.99
CA HIS A 94 -17.29 6.44 -2.10
C HIS A 94 -15.81 6.39 -2.52
N HIS A 95 -15.52 6.13 -3.80
CA HIS A 95 -14.14 6.09 -4.29
C HIS A 95 -13.48 7.47 -4.25
N CYS A 96 -14.20 8.53 -4.65
CA CYS A 96 -13.68 9.91 -4.58
C CYS A 96 -13.23 10.26 -3.15
N THR A 97 -14.02 9.89 -2.13
CA THR A 97 -13.66 10.08 -0.73
C THR A 97 -12.44 9.25 -0.32
N MET A 98 -12.34 7.98 -0.73
CA MET A 98 -11.14 7.18 -0.46
C MET A 98 -9.88 7.82 -1.04
N TYR A 99 -9.91 8.21 -2.33
CA TYR A 99 -8.79 8.89 -2.97
C TYR A 99 -8.43 10.20 -2.28
N PHE A 100 -9.43 10.98 -1.85
CA PHE A 100 -9.20 12.22 -1.10
C PHE A 100 -8.37 11.98 0.18
N PHE A 101 -8.71 10.96 0.98
CA PHE A 101 -7.98 10.64 2.20
C PHE A 101 -6.55 10.17 1.93
N PHE A 102 -6.31 9.38 0.88
CA PHE A 102 -4.95 9.07 0.45
C PHE A 102 -4.20 10.31 -0.06
N GLY A 103 -4.89 11.24 -0.73
CA GLY A 103 -4.33 12.55 -1.08
C GLY A 103 -3.85 13.33 0.14
N LEU A 104 -4.60 13.30 1.25
CA LEU A 104 -4.18 13.91 2.52
C LEU A 104 -2.93 13.24 3.10
N VAL A 105 -2.73 11.93 2.92
CA VAL A 105 -1.46 11.26 3.27
C VAL A 105 -0.30 11.90 2.51
N GLY A 106 -0.45 12.08 1.19
CA GLY A 106 0.58 12.70 0.35
C GLY A 106 0.88 14.16 0.75
N VAL A 107 -0.15 14.96 1.01
CA VAL A 107 -0.02 16.34 1.51
C VAL A 107 0.69 16.36 2.86
N THR A 108 0.30 15.49 3.79
CA THR A 108 0.90 15.41 5.13
C THR A 108 2.38 15.03 5.04
N ASN A 109 2.76 14.12 4.15
CA ASN A 109 4.17 13.78 3.87
C ASN A 109 4.94 15.02 3.40
N ILE A 110 4.45 15.75 2.39
CA ILE A 110 5.13 16.94 1.87
C ILE A 110 5.31 17.99 2.99
N LEU A 111 4.26 18.28 3.74
CA LEU A 111 4.28 19.28 4.82
C LEU A 111 5.25 18.89 5.94
N CYS A 112 5.21 17.65 6.43
CA CYS A 112 6.09 17.19 7.52
C CYS A 112 7.58 17.18 7.15
N PHE A 113 7.91 17.05 5.85
CA PHE A 113 9.30 17.07 5.38
C PHE A 113 9.75 18.41 4.80
N THR A 114 8.85 19.40 4.71
CA THR A 114 9.14 20.79 4.30
C THR A 114 9.15 21.75 5.50
N ILE A 115 8.22 21.56 6.44
CA ILE A 115 8.01 22.43 7.60
C ILE A 115 8.62 21.76 8.83
N SER A 116 9.64 22.38 9.41
CA SER A 116 10.41 21.82 10.54
C SER A 116 9.63 21.72 11.86
N SER A 117 8.54 22.48 12.03
CA SER A 117 7.73 22.46 13.25
C SER A 117 6.73 21.31 13.32
N LEU A 118 6.48 20.60 12.21
CA LEU A 118 5.52 19.50 12.18
C LEU A 118 6.18 18.17 12.58
N PRO A 119 5.56 17.41 13.50
CA PRO A 119 6.12 16.12 13.89
C PRO A 119 5.89 15.07 12.80
N THR A 120 6.95 14.32 12.47
CA THR A 120 6.91 13.23 11.49
C THR A 120 5.94 12.09 11.85
N SER A 121 5.45 12.01 13.08
CA SER A 121 4.39 11.05 13.46
C SER A 121 3.06 11.33 12.78
N LEU A 122 2.81 12.56 12.31
CA LEU A 122 1.59 12.92 11.60
C LEU A 122 1.43 12.14 10.28
N THR A 123 2.53 11.80 9.60
CA THR A 123 2.47 11.02 8.36
C THR A 123 1.92 9.61 8.63
N LYS A 124 2.38 8.97 9.71
CA LYS A 124 1.89 7.67 10.18
C LYS A 124 0.44 7.72 10.63
N LEU A 125 0.06 8.78 11.35
CA LEU A 125 -1.32 8.99 11.80
C LEU A 125 -2.26 9.17 10.60
N MET A 126 -1.86 9.96 9.61
CA MET A 126 -2.66 10.18 8.41
C MET A 126 -2.80 8.90 7.57
N MET A 127 -1.71 8.12 7.40
CA MET A 127 -1.77 6.82 6.73
C MET A 127 -2.76 5.87 7.43
N THR A 128 -2.68 5.79 8.76
CA THR A 128 -3.59 4.97 9.56
C THR A 128 -5.05 5.39 9.38
N ASN A 129 -5.33 6.69 9.46
CA ASN A 129 -6.67 7.22 9.24
C ASN A 129 -7.18 6.94 7.82
N ALA A 130 -6.34 7.10 6.79
CA ALA A 130 -6.73 6.80 5.41
C ALA A 130 -7.13 5.33 5.24
N LEU A 131 -6.37 4.40 5.81
CA LEU A 131 -6.69 2.96 5.78
C LEU A 131 -7.99 2.63 6.53
N PHE A 132 -8.23 3.23 7.70
CA PHE A 132 -9.48 2.99 8.43
C PHE A 132 -10.70 3.59 7.72
N VAL A 133 -10.56 4.76 7.10
CA VAL A 133 -11.61 5.34 6.26
C VAL A 133 -11.86 4.48 5.03
N GLU A 134 -10.81 3.99 4.37
CA GLU A 134 -10.93 3.07 3.24
C GLU A 134 -11.69 1.80 3.64
N ALA A 135 -11.31 1.14 4.74
CA ALA A 135 -12.01 -0.04 5.26
C ALA A 135 -13.49 0.25 5.57
N PHE A 136 -13.77 1.38 6.24
CA PHE A 136 -15.14 1.78 6.58
C PHE A 136 -16.01 2.00 5.34
N ILE A 137 -15.49 2.71 4.33
CA ILE A 137 -16.25 2.98 3.10
C ILE A 137 -16.43 1.69 2.30
N PHE A 138 -15.40 0.82 2.18
CA PHE A 138 -15.53 -0.46 1.48
C PHE A 138 -16.50 -1.43 2.17
N TYR A 139 -16.53 -1.46 3.50
CA TYR A 139 -17.54 -2.24 4.23
C TYR A 139 -18.96 -1.83 3.83
N ASN A 140 -19.19 -0.54 3.61
CA ASN A 140 -20.49 -0.02 3.18
C ASN A 140 -20.69 -0.04 1.65
N HIS A 141 -19.65 -0.35 0.87
CA HIS A 141 -19.64 -0.28 -0.61
C HIS A 141 -20.42 -1.41 -1.32
N THR A 142 -20.63 -2.54 -0.66
CA THR A 142 -21.21 -3.75 -1.27
C THR A 142 -22.65 -4.07 -0.87
N HIS A 143 -23.31 -3.19 -0.12
CA HIS A 143 -24.71 -3.41 0.27
C HIS A 143 -25.60 -3.61 -0.96
N GLY A 144 -26.36 -4.71 -0.98
CA GLY A 144 -27.30 -5.05 -2.04
C GLY A 144 -26.71 -5.73 -3.28
N ARG A 145 -25.45 -6.19 -3.24
CA ARG A 145 -24.82 -6.97 -4.32
C ARG A 145 -24.95 -8.49 -4.13
N GLU A 146 -24.49 -9.24 -5.12
CA GLU A 146 -24.51 -10.71 -5.08
C GLU A 146 -23.45 -11.30 -4.13
N MET A 147 -23.63 -12.55 -3.72
CA MET A 147 -22.82 -13.22 -2.70
C MET A 147 -21.32 -13.19 -3.04
N LEU A 148 -20.96 -13.52 -4.28
CA LEU A 148 -19.58 -13.53 -4.74
C LEU A 148 -18.92 -12.14 -4.66
N ASP A 149 -19.62 -11.09 -5.13
CA ASP A 149 -19.14 -9.70 -5.10
C ASP A 149 -18.95 -9.23 -3.64
N ILE A 150 -19.93 -9.50 -2.78
CA ILE A 150 -19.82 -9.20 -1.34
C ILE A 150 -18.60 -9.89 -0.74
N PHE A 151 -18.41 -11.19 -0.99
CA PHE A 151 -17.34 -11.97 -0.37
C PHE A 151 -15.94 -11.48 -0.76
N VAL A 152 -15.68 -11.24 -2.05
CA VAL A 152 -14.35 -10.80 -2.49
C VAL A 152 -13.99 -9.42 -1.94
N HIS A 153 -14.97 -8.52 -1.79
CA HIS A 153 -14.76 -7.22 -1.17
C HIS A 153 -14.66 -7.30 0.36
N GLN A 154 -15.35 -8.22 1.03
CA GLN A 154 -15.18 -8.43 2.47
C GLN A 154 -13.77 -8.91 2.81
N LEU A 155 -13.19 -9.79 1.99
CA LEU A 155 -11.79 -10.16 2.11
C LEU A 155 -10.86 -8.96 1.94
N LEU A 156 -11.15 -8.06 0.98
CA LEU A 156 -10.41 -6.81 0.81
C LEU A 156 -10.50 -5.91 2.06
N VAL A 157 -11.72 -5.73 2.60
CA VAL A 157 -11.95 -4.94 3.83
C VAL A 157 -11.14 -5.50 4.99
N LEU A 158 -11.10 -6.82 5.16
CA LEU A 158 -10.30 -7.47 6.20
C LEU A 158 -8.81 -7.14 6.04
N VAL A 159 -8.26 -7.24 4.84
CA VAL A 159 -6.85 -6.91 4.56
C VAL A 159 -6.57 -5.43 4.85
N ILE A 160 -7.44 -4.52 4.40
CA ILE A 160 -7.27 -3.08 4.65
C ILE A 160 -7.32 -2.78 6.15
N PHE A 161 -8.28 -3.36 6.86
CA PHE A 161 -8.41 -3.17 8.31
C PHE A 161 -7.17 -3.65 9.06
N LEU A 162 -6.68 -4.87 8.74
CA LEU A 162 -5.43 -5.39 9.33
C LEU A 162 -4.24 -4.49 8.99
N THR A 163 -4.18 -3.96 7.75
CA THR A 163 -3.14 -2.99 7.35
C THR A 163 -3.22 -1.72 8.20
N GLY A 164 -4.42 -1.21 8.47
CA GLY A 164 -4.67 -0.07 9.35
C GLY A 164 -4.22 -0.33 10.79
N VAL A 165 -4.50 -1.53 11.33
CA VAL A 165 -4.04 -1.94 12.67
C VAL A 165 -2.51 -1.98 12.73
N VAL A 166 -1.84 -2.58 11.75
CA VAL A 166 -0.38 -2.64 11.71
C VAL A 166 0.23 -1.24 11.53
N ALA A 167 -0.36 -0.38 10.69
CA ALA A 167 0.04 1.01 10.53
C ALA A 167 -0.12 1.81 11.84
N PHE A 168 -1.21 1.57 12.59
CA PHE A 168 -1.42 2.18 13.90
C PHE A 168 -0.34 1.78 14.90
N MET A 169 0.10 0.51 14.90
CA MET A 169 1.20 0.05 15.75
C MET A 169 2.50 0.85 15.50
N GLU A 170 2.76 1.30 14.26
CA GLU A 170 3.95 2.11 13.94
C GLU A 170 3.99 3.48 14.65
N LEU A 171 2.87 3.94 15.23
CA LEU A 171 2.85 5.13 16.08
C LEU A 171 3.61 4.90 17.40
N PHE A 172 3.60 3.65 17.89
CA PHE A 172 4.17 3.28 19.18
C PHE A 172 5.50 2.54 19.04
N THR A 173 5.71 1.81 17.94
CA THR A 173 6.94 1.05 17.70
C THR A 173 7.64 1.44 16.39
N ARG A 174 8.97 1.40 16.41
CA ARG A 174 9.86 1.68 15.26
C ARG A 174 10.67 0.41 14.94
N SER A 175 9.97 -0.64 14.53
CA SER A 175 10.55 -1.92 14.14
C SER A 175 10.42 -2.14 12.64
N ILE A 176 11.50 -2.58 11.99
CA ILE A 176 11.48 -2.98 10.59
C ILE A 176 10.47 -4.10 10.34
N THR A 177 10.26 -5.00 11.30
CA THR A 177 9.29 -6.09 11.21
C THR A 177 7.87 -5.57 11.04
N VAL A 178 7.50 -4.50 11.77
CA VAL A 178 6.17 -3.89 11.65
C VAL A 178 6.02 -3.18 10.31
N GLU A 179 7.05 -2.49 9.83
CA GLU A 179 7.05 -1.86 8.51
C GLU A 179 6.94 -2.90 7.37
N LEU A 180 7.64 -4.03 7.49
CA LEU A 180 7.56 -5.14 6.54
C LEU A 180 6.20 -5.84 6.60
N MET A 181 5.63 -6.00 7.78
CA MET A 181 4.27 -6.52 7.94
C MET A 181 3.25 -5.61 7.25
N ARG A 182 3.31 -4.29 7.47
CA ARG A 182 2.43 -3.32 6.80
C ARG A 182 2.57 -3.40 5.28
N THR A 183 3.80 -3.40 4.77
CA THR A 183 4.03 -3.47 3.31
C THR A 183 3.60 -4.80 2.70
N SER A 184 3.71 -5.92 3.43
CA SER A 184 3.17 -7.21 2.99
C SER A 184 1.65 -7.18 2.81
N LEU A 185 0.93 -6.49 3.71
CA LEU A 185 -0.52 -6.36 3.63
C LEU A 185 -0.96 -5.37 2.54
N ILE A 186 -0.20 -4.30 2.30
CA ILE A 186 -0.42 -3.39 1.16
C ILE A 186 -0.25 -4.14 -0.17
N LEU A 187 0.78 -4.98 -0.30
CA LEU A 187 0.97 -5.82 -1.49
C LEU A 187 -0.14 -6.86 -1.65
N LEU A 188 -0.65 -7.41 -0.54
CA LEU A 188 -1.80 -8.31 -0.56
C LEU A 188 -3.04 -7.58 -1.07
N GLN A 189 -3.37 -6.43 -0.48
CA GLN A 189 -4.46 -5.54 -0.91
C GLN A 189 -4.36 -5.22 -2.42
N ALA A 190 -3.16 -4.85 -2.89
CA ALA A 190 -2.90 -4.55 -4.29
C ALA A 190 -3.21 -5.73 -5.22
N SER A 191 -2.67 -6.91 -4.91
CA SER A 191 -2.91 -8.12 -5.70
C SER A 191 -4.37 -8.59 -5.64
N TRP A 192 -5.04 -8.33 -4.51
CA TRP A 192 -6.43 -8.72 -4.31
C TRP A 192 -7.39 -7.82 -5.11
N PHE A 193 -7.09 -6.53 -5.28
CA PHE A 193 -7.80 -5.68 -6.23
C PHE A 193 -7.77 -6.27 -7.65
N TRP A 194 -6.62 -6.76 -8.10
CA TRP A 194 -6.54 -7.45 -9.39
C TRP A 194 -7.39 -8.71 -9.41
N GLN A 195 -7.36 -9.52 -8.35
CA GLN A 195 -8.19 -10.71 -8.22
C GLN A 195 -9.69 -10.39 -8.34
N ILE A 196 -10.17 -9.35 -7.66
CA ILE A 196 -11.57 -8.88 -7.78
C ILE A 196 -11.88 -8.52 -9.23
N GLY A 197 -10.98 -7.78 -9.89
CA GLY A 197 -11.11 -7.42 -11.30
C GLY A 197 -11.28 -8.65 -12.20
N PHE A 198 -10.44 -9.67 -12.04
CA PHE A 198 -10.51 -10.90 -12.84
C PHE A 198 -11.77 -11.74 -12.57
N VAL A 199 -12.21 -11.83 -11.30
CA VAL A 199 -13.36 -12.64 -10.90
C VAL A 199 -14.67 -12.00 -11.37
N LEU A 200 -14.85 -10.70 -11.11
CA LEU A 200 -16.10 -10.00 -11.43
C LEU A 200 -16.16 -9.51 -12.88
N TYR A 201 -15.01 -9.28 -13.52
CA TYR A 201 -14.92 -8.68 -14.86
C TYR A 201 -13.86 -9.38 -15.73
N PRO A 202 -14.04 -10.66 -16.08
CA PRO A 202 -13.03 -11.43 -16.82
C PRO A 202 -12.70 -10.75 -18.17
N PRO A 203 -11.45 -10.25 -18.35
CA PRO A 203 -11.11 -9.38 -19.49
C PRO A 203 -11.01 -10.13 -20.82
N SER A 204 -10.80 -11.44 -20.78
CA SER A 204 -10.72 -12.32 -21.95
C SER A 204 -12.08 -12.81 -22.46
N GLY A 205 -13.20 -12.39 -21.83
CA GLY A 205 -14.53 -12.89 -22.18
C GLY A 205 -14.74 -14.37 -21.85
N GLY A 206 -13.94 -14.92 -20.93
CA GLY A 206 -14.16 -16.27 -20.38
C GLY A 206 -15.52 -16.37 -19.66
N PRO A 207 -15.96 -17.61 -19.32
CA PRO A 207 -17.24 -17.80 -18.64
C PRO A 207 -17.26 -17.01 -17.32
N ALA A 208 -18.37 -16.31 -17.08
CA ALA A 208 -18.60 -15.62 -15.83
C ALA A 208 -18.66 -16.63 -14.69
N TRP A 209 -18.18 -16.21 -13.51
CA TRP A 209 -18.29 -17.00 -12.30
C TRP A 209 -19.74 -17.04 -11.84
N ASP A 210 -20.21 -18.19 -11.35
CA ASP A 210 -21.54 -18.29 -10.74
C ASP A 210 -21.54 -17.47 -9.43
N PRO A 211 -22.38 -16.43 -9.32
CA PRO A 211 -22.38 -15.54 -8.18
C PRO A 211 -22.91 -16.17 -6.89
N MET A 212 -23.58 -17.32 -6.97
CA MET A 212 -24.18 -18.02 -5.83
C MET A 212 -23.50 -19.38 -5.52
N ASP A 213 -22.50 -19.78 -6.31
CA ASP A 213 -21.77 -21.02 -6.08
C ASP A 213 -20.85 -20.92 -4.87
N HIS A 214 -21.14 -21.73 -3.85
CA HIS A 214 -20.35 -21.82 -2.64
C HIS A 214 -18.90 -22.29 -2.87
N ASN A 215 -18.65 -23.09 -3.92
CA ASN A 215 -17.29 -23.54 -4.22
C ASN A 215 -16.38 -22.39 -4.60
N ASN A 216 -16.92 -21.32 -5.22
CA ASN A 216 -16.17 -20.10 -5.52
C ASN A 216 -15.69 -19.42 -4.23
N ILE A 217 -16.53 -19.40 -3.19
CA ILE A 217 -16.18 -18.86 -1.87
C ILE A 217 -15.03 -19.64 -1.23
N MET A 218 -15.12 -20.97 -1.23
CA MET A 218 -14.06 -21.84 -0.74
C MET A 218 -12.76 -21.64 -1.52
N PHE A 219 -12.82 -21.62 -2.85
CA PHE A 219 -11.64 -21.41 -3.69
C PHE A 219 -10.98 -20.05 -3.44
N LEU A 220 -11.78 -18.97 -3.35
CA LEU A 220 -11.26 -17.62 -3.12
C LEU A 220 -10.62 -17.47 -1.74
N SER A 221 -11.14 -18.18 -0.73
CA SER A 221 -10.48 -18.25 0.59
C SER A 221 -9.09 -18.88 0.54
N ILE A 222 -8.89 -19.85 -0.36
CA ILE A 222 -7.57 -20.45 -0.62
C ILE A 222 -6.70 -19.46 -1.40
N CYS A 223 -7.25 -18.81 -2.43
CA CYS A 223 -6.53 -17.85 -3.26
C CYS A 223 -5.93 -16.71 -2.43
N ILE A 224 -6.67 -16.12 -1.48
CA ILE A 224 -6.12 -15.02 -0.68
C ILE A 224 -4.90 -15.45 0.15
N CYS A 225 -4.88 -16.69 0.64
CA CYS A 225 -3.71 -17.25 1.32
C CYS A 225 -2.51 -17.41 0.39
N TRP A 226 -2.72 -17.87 -0.84
CA TRP A 226 -1.64 -17.97 -1.84
C TRP A 226 -1.13 -16.61 -2.29
N HIS A 227 -2.01 -15.63 -2.45
CA HIS A 227 -1.60 -14.24 -2.68
C HIS A 227 -0.72 -13.74 -1.53
N TYR A 228 -1.08 -14.05 -0.28
CA TYR A 228 -0.27 -13.65 0.86
C TYR A 228 1.08 -14.36 0.93
N ALA A 229 1.13 -15.66 0.62
CA ALA A 229 2.39 -16.38 0.48
C ALA A 229 3.30 -15.74 -0.59
N LEU A 230 2.73 -15.32 -1.72
CA LEU A 230 3.46 -14.64 -2.79
C LEU A 230 4.03 -13.28 -2.34
N THR A 231 3.34 -12.53 -1.46
CA THR A 231 3.88 -11.25 -0.98
C THR A 231 5.18 -11.42 -0.20
N PHE A 232 5.32 -12.50 0.58
CA PHE A 232 6.58 -12.83 1.26
C PHE A 232 7.70 -13.16 0.29
N VAL A 233 7.42 -13.87 -0.80
CA VAL A 233 8.41 -14.15 -1.85
C VAL A 233 8.88 -12.84 -2.50
N ILE A 234 7.95 -11.95 -2.84
CA ILE A 234 8.27 -10.63 -3.41
C ILE A 234 9.16 -9.82 -2.45
N ILE A 235 8.79 -9.74 -1.16
CA ILE A 235 9.59 -9.04 -0.14
C ILE A 235 10.97 -9.68 0.00
N GLY A 236 11.08 -11.01 0.00
CA GLY A 236 12.35 -11.73 0.08
C GLY A 236 13.27 -11.45 -1.11
N VAL A 237 12.73 -11.40 -2.32
CA VAL A 237 13.50 -11.02 -3.53
C VAL A 237 13.99 -9.57 -3.43
N ILE A 238 13.13 -8.64 -2.99
CA ILE A 238 13.53 -7.24 -2.79
C ILE A 238 14.60 -7.13 -1.71
N TYR A 239 14.48 -7.87 -0.61
CA TYR A 239 15.47 -7.92 0.46
C TYR A 239 16.84 -8.36 -0.05
N ALA A 240 16.88 -9.48 -0.79
CA ALA A 240 18.11 -9.99 -1.37
C ALA A 240 18.73 -8.95 -2.33
N PHE A 241 17.91 -8.34 -3.19
CA PHE A 241 18.36 -7.31 -4.13
C PHE A 241 18.91 -6.06 -3.44
N VAL A 242 18.20 -5.51 -2.46
CA VAL A 242 18.62 -4.30 -1.72
C VAL A 242 19.91 -4.56 -0.95
N THR A 243 20.01 -5.71 -0.28
CA THR A 243 21.21 -6.10 0.46
C THR A 243 22.41 -6.24 -0.48
N TRP A 244 22.25 -6.96 -1.61
CA TRP A 244 23.28 -7.09 -2.63
C TRP A 244 23.71 -5.73 -3.20
N LEU A 245 22.76 -4.83 -3.48
CA LEU A 245 23.04 -3.49 -4.00
C LEU A 245 23.86 -2.67 -3.00
N VAL A 246 23.45 -2.67 -1.73
CA VAL A 246 24.15 -1.92 -0.67
C VAL A 246 25.56 -2.47 -0.47
N GLN A 247 25.72 -3.78 -0.36
CA GLN A 247 27.03 -4.43 -0.22
C GLN A 247 27.94 -4.14 -1.43
N SER A 248 27.42 -4.25 -2.65
CA SER A 248 28.18 -3.97 -3.87
C SER A 248 28.66 -2.52 -3.94
N ARG A 249 27.84 -1.57 -3.47
CA ARG A 249 28.25 -0.16 -3.38
C ARG A 249 29.31 0.06 -2.30
N LEU A 250 29.16 -0.54 -1.12
CA LEU A 250 30.15 -0.46 -0.04
C LEU A 250 31.51 -1.04 -0.46
N ASN A 251 31.51 -2.22 -1.09
CA ASN A 251 32.71 -2.87 -1.62
C ASN A 251 33.49 -2.00 -2.62
N ARG A 252 32.78 -1.18 -3.39
CA ARG A 252 33.40 -0.26 -4.35
C ARG A 252 34.05 0.96 -3.69
N PHE A 253 33.59 1.39 -2.52
CA PHE A 253 34.06 2.61 -1.86
C PHE A 253 35.05 2.37 -0.70
N CYS A 254 34.97 1.24 0.02
CA CYS A 254 35.86 0.91 1.15
C CYS A 254 36.27 -0.58 1.17
N PRO A 255 37.26 -1.01 0.36
CA PRO A 255 37.68 -2.42 0.32
C PRO A 255 38.33 -2.94 1.63
N SER A 256 38.89 -2.07 2.48
CA SER A 256 39.61 -2.48 3.71
C SER A 256 38.73 -2.64 4.96
N GLU A 257 37.55 -2.00 5.03
CA GLU A 257 36.65 -2.07 6.21
C GLU A 257 35.80 -3.36 6.27
N ILE A 258 35.71 -4.10 5.15
CA ILE A 258 34.87 -5.30 5.01
C ILE A 258 35.39 -6.51 5.80
N GLY A 259 36.71 -6.64 5.95
CA GLY A 259 37.32 -7.71 6.75
C GLY A 259 36.94 -7.64 8.22
N LEU A 260 36.73 -6.42 8.75
CA LEU A 260 36.32 -6.19 10.13
C LEU A 260 34.80 -6.34 10.32
N LEU A 261 33.99 -5.94 9.33
CA LEU A 261 32.53 -6.06 9.36
C LEU A 261 32.04 -7.52 9.36
N LYS A 262 32.70 -8.39 8.59
CA LYS A 262 32.32 -9.82 8.52
C LYS A 262 32.52 -10.55 9.86
N ASN A 263 33.46 -10.07 10.68
CA ASN A 263 33.67 -10.57 12.04
C ASN A 263 32.63 -10.00 13.02
N ALA A 264 32.28 -8.71 12.90
CA ALA A 264 31.28 -8.07 13.76
C ALA A 264 29.85 -8.58 13.51
N GLU A 265 29.45 -8.85 12.26
CA GLU A 265 28.11 -9.43 11.97
C GLU A 265 27.94 -10.82 12.57
N ARG A 266 29.02 -11.61 12.61
CA ARG A 266 29.03 -12.95 13.21
C ARG A 266 28.90 -12.90 14.75
N GLU A 267 29.44 -11.87 15.39
CA GLU A 267 29.27 -11.63 16.82
C GLU A 267 27.86 -11.12 17.15
N GLN A 268 27.28 -10.26 16.30
CA GLN A 268 25.96 -9.68 16.55
C GLN A 268 24.81 -10.68 16.32
N GLU A 269 24.91 -11.57 15.33
CA GLU A 269 23.97 -12.69 15.17
C GLU A 269 24.00 -13.65 16.37
N SER A 270 25.15 -13.80 17.03
CA SER A 270 25.27 -14.64 18.24
C SER A 270 24.68 -14.00 19.51
N GLU A 271 24.56 -12.69 19.57
CA GLU A 271 23.94 -11.97 20.69
C GLU A 271 22.40 -11.87 20.57
N GLU A 272 21.85 -11.88 19.35
CA GLU A 272 20.39 -11.87 19.13
C GLU A 272 19.74 -13.26 19.27
N GLU A 273 20.53 -14.35 19.26
CA GLU A 273 20.07 -15.74 19.47
C GLU A 273 20.09 -16.20 20.95
N MET A 274 20.49 -15.33 21.89
CA MET A 274 20.59 -15.61 23.33
C MET A 274 19.46 -14.94 24.13
#